data_AF-K2FBL9-F1
#
_entry.id   AF-K2FBL9-F1
#
_cell.length_a   1.000
_cell.length_b   1.000
_cell.length_c   1.000
_cell.angle_alpha   90.00
_cell.angle_beta   90.00
_cell.angle_gamma   90.00
#
_symmetry.space_group_name_H-M   'P 1'
#
loop_
_entity.id
_entity.type
_entity.pdbx_description
1 polymer ?
#
loop_
_entity_poly.entity_id
_entity_poly.type
_entity_poly.pdbx_seq_one_letter_code
_entity_poly.pdbx_strand_id
1 'polypeptide(L)'
;MQRDPEVRDKKVYLDYLQNRWGQTMAAVYCVRPKAGAPVSTPLEWKELNEKLNPQEFNIKTIFSRLQEKGDIWKDIFKKRKVDLSAAVILLEKVISKQQNKNNIKM
;
A
#
# COMPACT_ATOMS: atom_id res chain seq x y z
N MET A 1 -11.40 7.95 -10.31
CA MET A 1 -10.87 6.70 -9.72
C MET A 1 -11.87 5.59 -10.02
N GLN A 2 -11.70 4.87 -11.13
CA GLN A 2 -12.61 3.78 -11.49
C GLN A 2 -12.15 2.49 -10.78
N ARG A 3 -13.05 1.75 -10.15
CA ARG A 3 -12.74 0.43 -9.56
C ARG A 3 -12.65 -0.64 -10.64
N ASP A 4 -13.62 -0.59 -11.55
CA ASP A 4 -13.75 -1.51 -12.67
C ASP A 4 -12.49 -1.45 -13.57
N PRO A 5 -11.78 -2.58 -13.76
CA PRO A 5 -10.59 -2.65 -14.59
C PRO A 5 -10.81 -2.22 -16.04
N GLU A 6 -11.97 -2.50 -16.64
CA GLU A 6 -12.23 -2.28 -18.06
C GLU A 6 -12.19 -0.80 -18.42
N VAL A 7 -12.79 0.03 -17.57
CA VAL A 7 -12.87 1.48 -17.74
C VAL A 7 -11.68 2.24 -17.13
N ARG A 8 -10.68 1.53 -16.60
CA ARG A 8 -9.54 2.14 -15.89
C ARG A 8 -8.29 2.32 -16.76
N ASP A 9 -8.38 2.06 -18.06
CA ASP A 9 -7.32 2.38 -19.03
C ASP A 9 -5.93 1.87 -18.58
N LYS A 10 -5.89 0.59 -18.15
CA LYS A 10 -4.68 -0.11 -17.66
C LYS A 10 -3.93 0.56 -16.49
N LYS A 11 -4.53 1.53 -15.79
CA LYS A 11 -3.92 2.20 -14.62
C LYS A 11 -4.07 1.36 -13.35
N VAL A 12 -3.32 1.72 -12.31
CA VAL A 12 -3.49 1.17 -10.96
C VAL A 12 -4.68 1.86 -10.27
N TYR A 13 -5.53 1.08 -9.59
CA TYR A 13 -6.58 1.63 -8.74
C TYR A 13 -6.06 1.78 -7.32
N LEU A 14 -6.19 2.99 -6.80
CA LEU A 14 -6.02 3.25 -5.39
C LEU A 14 -7.34 2.90 -4.68
N ASP A 15 -7.37 1.72 -4.06
CA ASP A 15 -8.57 1.19 -3.41
C ASP A 15 -8.83 1.83 -2.04
N TYR A 16 -9.36 3.06 -2.07
CA TYR A 16 -9.73 3.80 -0.87
C TYR A 16 -10.94 3.19 -0.13
N LEU A 17 -11.67 2.28 -0.78
CA LEU A 17 -12.85 1.64 -0.20
C LEU A 17 -12.47 0.64 0.90
N GLN A 18 -11.22 0.17 0.93
CA GLN A 18 -10.68 -0.69 1.99
C GLN A 18 -10.70 -0.03 3.38
N ASN A 19 -10.72 1.31 3.46
CA ASN A 19 -10.80 2.02 4.73
C ASN A 19 -12.22 2.05 5.33
N ARG A 20 -13.21 1.47 4.65
CA ARG A 20 -14.59 1.41 5.17
C ARG A 20 -14.73 0.32 6.23
N TRP A 21 -15.72 0.50 7.09
CA TRP A 21 -16.05 -0.49 8.11
C TRP A 21 -16.45 -1.85 7.49
N GLY A 22 -16.04 -2.94 8.13
CA GLY A 22 -16.36 -4.31 7.72
C GLY A 22 -15.57 -4.85 6.52
N GLN A 23 -14.59 -4.12 6.00
CA GLN A 23 -13.71 -4.63 4.93
C GLN A 23 -12.65 -5.60 5.47
N THR A 24 -12.24 -6.55 4.64
CA THR A 24 -11.20 -7.53 4.99
C THR A 24 -9.88 -7.17 4.33
N MET A 25 -8.77 -7.31 5.06
CA MET A 25 -7.42 -7.07 4.55
C MET A 25 -6.49 -8.18 5.03
N ALA A 26 -5.53 -8.56 4.19
CA ALA A 26 -4.49 -9.52 4.54
C ALA A 26 -3.62 -8.94 5.68
N ALA A 27 -3.51 -9.69 6.77
CA ALA A 27 -2.61 -9.32 7.87
C ALA A 27 -1.14 -9.48 7.44
N VAL A 28 -0.25 -8.76 8.14
CA VAL A 28 1.19 -8.90 7.95
C VAL A 28 1.60 -10.35 8.25
N TYR A 29 2.49 -10.91 7.43
CA TYR A 29 2.95 -12.29 7.46
C TYR A 29 1.87 -13.37 7.25
N CYS A 30 0.63 -13.02 6.87
CA CYS A 30 -0.35 -14.05 6.54
C CYS A 30 -0.04 -14.73 5.19
N VAL A 31 -0.27 -16.05 5.14
CA VAL A 31 -0.22 -16.84 3.91
C VAL A 31 -1.47 -16.57 3.08
N ARG A 32 -1.32 -16.51 1.75
CA ARG A 32 -2.42 -16.27 0.80
C ARG A 32 -2.81 -17.57 0.10
N PRO A 33 -4.11 -17.82 -0.14
CA PRO A 33 -4.59 -19.01 -0.86
C PRO A 33 -4.39 -18.82 -2.37
N LYS A 34 -3.14 -18.79 -2.81
CA LYS A 34 -2.70 -18.73 -4.21
C LYS A 34 -1.65 -19.79 -4.46
N ALA A 35 -1.46 -20.16 -5.73
CA ALA A 35 -0.39 -21.09 -6.11
C ALA A 35 0.97 -20.61 -5.57
N GLY A 36 1.73 -21.52 -4.98
CA GLY A 36 2.99 -21.21 -4.29
C GLY A 36 2.86 -20.75 -2.83
N ALA A 37 1.64 -20.53 -2.32
CA ALA A 37 1.37 -20.05 -0.96
C ALA A 37 2.20 -18.79 -0.57
N PRO A 38 2.07 -17.69 -1.34
CA PRO A 38 2.82 -16.47 -1.06
C PRO A 38 2.39 -15.83 0.27
N VAL A 39 3.29 -15.08 0.88
CA VAL A 39 3.12 -14.45 2.20
C VAL A 39 3.09 -12.94 2.07
N SER A 40 2.15 -12.28 2.77
CA SER A 40 2.05 -10.81 2.85
C SER A 40 3.23 -10.23 3.64
N THR A 41 4.35 -10.03 2.96
CA THR A 41 5.66 -9.80 3.59
C THR A 41 6.04 -8.32 3.60
N PRO A 42 6.35 -7.72 4.76
CA PRO A 42 6.97 -6.41 4.84
C PRO A 42 8.30 -6.33 4.10
N LEU A 43 8.52 -5.20 3.45
CA LEU A 43 9.71 -4.90 2.68
C LEU A 43 10.32 -3.57 3.14
N GLU A 44 11.62 -3.44 3.00
CA GLU A 44 12.30 -2.16 3.04
C GLU A 44 12.06 -1.38 1.74
N TRP A 45 12.09 -0.05 1.79
CA TRP A 45 11.86 0.80 0.61
C TRP A 45 12.80 0.50 -0.57
N LYS A 46 14.06 0.14 -0.30
CA LYS A 46 15.04 -0.24 -1.33
C LYS A 46 14.68 -1.52 -2.10
N GLU A 47 13.85 -2.39 -1.52
CA GLU A 47 13.41 -3.63 -2.14
C GLU A 47 12.25 -3.41 -3.12
N LEU A 48 11.55 -2.27 -3.02
CA LEU A 48 10.46 -1.92 -3.94
C LEU A 48 11.02 -1.36 -5.25
N ASN A 49 11.44 -2.27 -6.13
CA ASN A 49 12.01 -1.96 -7.44
C ASN A 49 11.48 -2.91 -8.53
N GLU A 50 11.90 -2.71 -9.78
CA GLU A 50 11.41 -3.46 -10.95
C GLU A 50 11.70 -4.97 -10.91
N LYS A 51 12.68 -5.40 -10.12
CA LYS A 51 13.04 -6.81 -9.96
C LYS A 51 12.22 -7.52 -8.89
N LEU A 52 11.37 -6.79 -8.15
CA LEU A 52 10.59 -7.35 -7.05
C LEU A 52 9.60 -8.38 -7.58
N ASN A 53 9.74 -9.63 -7.12
CA ASN A 53 8.80 -10.70 -7.41
C ASN A 53 8.07 -11.16 -6.13
N PRO A 54 6.77 -10.86 -5.99
CA PRO A 54 6.00 -11.26 -4.81
C PRO A 54 5.96 -12.77 -4.53
N GLN A 55 6.21 -13.62 -5.55
CA GLN A 55 6.18 -15.08 -5.39
C GLN A 55 7.40 -15.64 -4.65
N GLU A 56 8.48 -14.87 -4.57
CA GLU A 56 9.69 -15.24 -3.83
C GLU A 56 9.45 -15.24 -2.32
N PHE A 57 8.42 -14.52 -1.85
CA PHE A 57 8.00 -14.50 -0.46
C PHE A 57 6.85 -15.48 -0.26
N ASN A 58 7.17 -16.69 0.22
CA ASN A 58 6.18 -17.74 0.39
C ASN A 58 6.45 -18.57 1.66
N ILE A 59 5.54 -19.51 1.95
CA ILE A 59 5.60 -20.31 3.17
C ILE A 59 6.92 -21.07 3.37
N LYS A 60 7.65 -21.38 2.28
CA LYS A 60 8.93 -22.08 2.34
C LYS A 60 10.12 -21.14 2.56
N THR A 61 10.03 -19.90 2.11
CA THR A 61 11.17 -18.94 2.11
C THR A 61 11.09 -17.92 3.24
N ILE A 62 9.90 -17.69 3.81
CA ILE A 62 9.68 -16.58 4.76
C ILE A 62 10.54 -16.69 6.02
N PHE A 63 10.77 -17.89 6.55
CA PHE A 63 11.56 -18.07 7.77
C PHE A 63 13.03 -17.74 7.58
N SER A 64 13.62 -18.13 6.45
CA SER A 64 15.00 -17.76 6.11
C SER A 64 15.14 -16.24 5.98
N ARG A 65 14.17 -15.57 5.35
CA ARG A 65 14.14 -14.10 5.29
C ARG A 65 14.06 -13.46 6.68
N LEU A 66 13.20 -13.97 7.56
CA LEU A 66 13.06 -13.44 8.91
C LEU A 66 14.34 -13.63 9.74
N GLN A 67 15.10 -14.70 9.50
CA GLN A 67 16.42 -14.89 10.13
C GLN A 67 17.44 -13.87 9.59
N GLU A 68 17.44 -13.60 8.28
CA GLU A 68 18.39 -12.69 7.65
C GLU A 68 18.10 -11.21 7.95
N LYS A 69 16.83 -10.79 7.82
CA LYS A 69 16.40 -9.39 7.93
C LYS A 69 15.82 -9.01 9.28
N GLY A 70 15.39 -9.98 10.07
CA GLY A 70 14.54 -9.74 11.23
C GLY A 70 13.13 -9.27 10.84
N ASP A 71 12.38 -8.78 11.83
CA ASP A 71 11.08 -8.16 11.61
C ASP A 71 11.23 -6.66 11.31
N ILE A 72 11.05 -6.29 10.03
CA ILE A 72 11.13 -4.90 9.55
C ILE A 72 10.07 -4.02 10.22
N TRP A 73 8.93 -4.59 10.63
CA TRP A 73 7.83 -3.88 11.26
C TRP A 73 7.90 -3.85 12.78
N LYS A 74 8.94 -4.43 13.41
CA LYS A 74 9.08 -4.55 14.87
C LYS A 74 8.84 -3.24 15.64
N ASP A 75 9.29 -2.12 15.08
CA ASP A 75 9.20 -0.80 15.71
C ASP A 75 8.19 0.14 15.05
N ILE A 76 7.25 -0.37 14.24
CA ILE A 76 6.30 0.44 13.47
C ILE A 76 5.46 1.36 14.37
N PHE A 77 5.07 0.88 15.56
CA PHE A 77 4.28 1.64 16.53
C PHE A 77 5.12 2.46 17.52
N LYS A 78 6.44 2.24 17.57
CA LYS A 78 7.36 3.03 18.40
C LYS A 78 7.78 4.32 17.70
N LYS A 79 7.79 4.30 16.38
CA LYS A 79 8.05 5.48 15.55
C LYS A 79 6.85 6.44 15.65
N ARG A 80 7.15 7.74 15.60
CA ARG A 80 6.24 8.90 15.73
C ARG A 80 4.78 8.61 15.36
N LYS A 81 3.84 8.98 16.24
CA LYS A 81 2.40 8.98 15.95
C LYS A 81 2.13 9.77 14.67
N VAL A 82 1.46 9.14 13.71
CA VAL A 82 1.08 9.77 12.44
C VAL A 82 -0.08 10.75 12.72
N ASP A 83 0.13 12.02 12.41
CA ASP A 83 -0.89 13.07 12.51
C ASP A 83 -1.54 13.28 11.13
N LEU A 84 -2.84 13.03 11.05
CA LEU A 84 -3.62 13.21 9.83
C LEU A 84 -3.90 14.68 9.51
N SER A 85 -3.80 15.59 10.48
CA SER A 85 -4.13 17.01 10.31
C SER A 85 -3.27 17.65 9.23
N ALA A 86 -1.96 17.35 9.24
CA ALA A 86 -1.04 17.82 8.21
C ALA A 86 -1.42 17.32 6.80
N ALA A 87 -1.88 16.07 6.68
CA ALA A 87 -2.33 15.50 5.42
C ALA A 87 -3.63 16.14 4.92
N VAL A 88 -4.57 16.44 5.83
CA VAL A 88 -5.83 17.14 5.50
C VAL A 88 -5.55 18.56 4.99
N ILE A 89 -4.70 19.33 5.68
CA ILE A 89 -4.32 20.69 5.24
C ILE A 89 -3.68 20.65 3.85
N LEU A 90 -2.83 19.66 3.59
CA LEU A 90 -2.22 19.50 2.27
C LEU A 90 -3.28 19.19 1.21
N LEU A 91 -4.23 18.32 1.52
CA LEU A 91 -5.33 17.95 0.62
C LEU A 91 -6.21 19.16 0.27
N GLU A 92 -6.58 19.98 1.26
CA GLU A 92 -7.35 21.21 1.06
C GLU A 92 -6.62 22.17 0.10
N LYS A 93 -5.32 22.37 0.29
CA LYS A 93 -4.50 23.20 -0.63
C LYS A 93 -4.50 22.66 -2.06
N VAL A 94 -4.42 21.34 -2.23
CA VAL A 94 -4.45 20.70 -3.55
C VAL A 94 -5.80 20.89 -4.23
N ILE A 95 -6.90 20.74 -3.49
CA ILE A 95 -8.26 20.94 -4.00
C ILE A 95 -8.47 22.39 -4.45
N SER A 96 -8.11 23.38 -3.61
CA SER A 96 -8.26 24.80 -3.95
C SER A 96 -7.45 25.18 -5.20
N LYS A 97 -6.24 24.63 -5.38
CA LYS A 97 -5.42 24.84 -6.57
C LYS A 97 -6.07 24.27 -7.85
N GLN A 98 -6.74 23.13 -7.75
CA GLN A 98 -7.45 22.53 -8.89
C GLN A 98 -8.68 23.35 -9.29
N GLN A 99 -9.44 23.85 -8.34
CA GLN A 99 -10.60 24.71 -8.60
C GLN A 99 -10.20 26.01 -9.32
N ASN A 100 -9.14 26.69 -8.86
CA ASN A 100 -8.63 27.89 -9.52
C ASN A 100 -8.13 27.61 -10.95
N LYS A 101 -7.47 26.47 -11.18
CA LYS A 101 -6.98 26.09 -12.52
C LYS A 101 -8.13 25.82 -13.51
N ASN A 102 -9.27 25.34 -13.01
CA ASN A 102 -10.46 25.10 -13.83
C ASN A 102 -11.21 26.41 -14.12
N ASN A 103 -11.24 27.36 -13.18
CA ASN A 103 -11.84 28.68 -13.38
C ASN A 103 -11.06 29.59 -14.34
N ILE A 104 -9.75 29.39 -14.51
CA ILE A 104 -8.90 30.15 -15.46
C ILE A 104 -8.97 29.56 -16.88
N LYS A 105 -9.55 28.36 -17.05
CA LYS A 105 -9.70 27.68 -18.35
C LYS A 105 -11.09 27.81 -18.97
N MET A 106 -12.01 28.51 -18.30
CA MET A 106 -13.25 29.06 -18.90
C MET A 106 -12.99 30.51 -19.32
#